data_AF-A0A3M6VPZ2-F1
#
_entry.id   AF-A0A3M6VPZ2-F1
#
_cell.length_a   1.000
_cell.length_b   1.000
_cell.length_c   1.000
_cell.angle_alpha   90.00
_cell.angle_beta   90.00
_cell.angle_gamma   90.00
#
_symmetry.space_group_name_H-M   'P 1'
#
loop_
_entity.id
_entity.type
_entity.pdbx_description
1 polymer ?
#
loop_
_entity_poly.entity_id
_entity_poly.type
_entity_poly.pdbx_seq_one_letter_code
_entity_poly.pdbx_strand_id
1 'polypeptide(L)'
;MKSYMELIGAVQYLKTLIPKTELGVEIPRRFEKESSKFFIIVEGMDHALIELKKRQTQKKESTLDKTSRTTFPMITFADLHEVAFQLFMDVGAHTKFTSDLDATANYIALLTRELVVASSRASALEESLEAVPRYNSFRVTHTGATASACANAWLRMLQVIPGVSEEKAQCLLDHFPTFNSLMHAYRDPKLSRTQKQDLVADKLHDARIQRALSKRIYTVFCEENPEALISATTHKI
;
A
#
# COMPACT_ATOMS: atom_id res chain seq x y z
N MET A 1 -24.15 -25.10 6.93
CA MET A 1 -22.74 -24.68 6.86
C MET A 1 -21.90 -25.93 6.86
N LYS A 2 -20.95 -26.06 5.93
CA LYS A 2 -19.90 -27.09 6.03
C LYS A 2 -19.10 -26.85 7.30
N SER A 3 -18.64 -27.90 7.96
CA SER A 3 -17.83 -27.74 9.18
C SER A 3 -16.48 -27.08 8.84
N TYR A 4 -15.88 -26.38 9.80
CA TYR A 4 -14.56 -25.74 9.60
C TYR A 4 -13.49 -26.76 9.14
N MET A 5 -13.57 -28.00 9.65
CA MET A 5 -12.71 -29.10 9.26
C MET A 5 -12.92 -29.56 7.81
N GLU A 6 -14.17 -29.54 7.31
CA GLU A 6 -14.44 -29.79 5.89
C GLU A 6 -13.85 -28.69 5.00
N LEU A 7 -13.86 -27.43 5.45
CA LEU A 7 -13.26 -26.32 4.71
C LEU A 7 -11.74 -26.45 4.63
N ILE A 8 -11.09 -26.78 5.76
CA ILE A 8 -9.65 -27.11 5.78
C ILE A 8 -9.36 -28.29 4.84
N GLY A 9 -10.13 -29.38 4.95
CA GLY A 9 -9.96 -30.56 4.11
C GLY A 9 -10.10 -30.24 2.62
N ALA A 10 -11.06 -29.38 2.25
CA ALA A 10 -11.22 -28.92 0.87
C ALA A 10 -10.01 -28.10 0.39
N VAL A 11 -9.50 -27.16 1.20
CA VAL A 11 -8.31 -26.37 0.85
C VAL A 11 -7.06 -27.26 0.73
N GLN A 12 -6.89 -28.21 1.64
CA GLN A 12 -5.79 -29.17 1.60
C GLN A 12 -5.88 -30.10 0.38
N TYR A 13 -7.07 -30.54 0.02
CA TYR A 13 -7.27 -31.32 -1.19
C TYR A 13 -6.92 -30.50 -2.44
N LEU A 14 -7.40 -29.25 -2.53
CA LEU A 14 -7.04 -28.35 -3.64
C LEU A 14 -5.52 -28.11 -3.74
N LYS A 15 -4.82 -28.05 -2.60
CA LYS A 15 -3.34 -28.02 -2.57
C LYS A 15 -2.70 -29.23 -3.25
N THR A 16 -3.29 -30.41 -3.12
CA THR A 16 -2.75 -31.61 -3.77
C THR A 16 -2.93 -31.63 -5.29
N LEU A 17 -3.88 -30.85 -5.81
CA LEU A 17 -4.17 -30.78 -7.24
C LEU A 17 -3.28 -29.79 -8.00
N ILE A 18 -2.51 -28.95 -7.30
CA ILE A 18 -1.57 -28.04 -7.94
C ILE A 18 -0.36 -28.84 -8.43
N PRO A 19 -0.03 -28.80 -9.74
CA PRO A 19 1.17 -29.44 -10.25
C PRO A 19 2.39 -28.91 -9.49
N LYS A 20 3.15 -29.82 -8.87
CA LYS A 20 4.47 -29.47 -8.35
C LYS A 20 5.36 -29.26 -9.56
N THR A 21 5.49 -28.02 -10.02
CA THR A 21 6.44 -27.69 -11.07
C THR A 21 7.85 -27.84 -10.49
N GLU A 22 8.40 -29.06 -10.54
CA GLU A 22 9.83 -29.30 -10.40
C GLU A 22 10.52 -28.79 -11.68
N LEU A 23 10.57 -27.48 -11.84
CA LEU A 23 11.53 -26.86 -12.75
C LEU A 23 12.88 -26.91 -12.04
N GLY A 24 13.64 -27.97 -12.33
CA GLY A 24 15.03 -28.15 -11.93
C GLY A 24 15.92 -27.07 -12.54
N VAL A 25 15.93 -25.89 -11.93
CA VAL A 25 16.99 -24.89 -12.10
C VAL A 25 17.52 -24.60 -10.71
N GLU A 26 18.71 -25.11 -10.42
CA GLU A 26 19.47 -24.78 -9.22
C GLU A 26 19.83 -23.29 -9.23
N ILE A 27 18.96 -22.46 -8.63
CA ILE A 27 19.30 -21.10 -8.23
C ILE A 27 19.71 -21.15 -6.75
N PRO A 28 20.84 -20.56 -6.34
CA PRO A 28 21.33 -20.66 -4.97
C PRO A 28 20.34 -20.09 -3.93
N ARG A 29 19.91 -20.99 -3.04
CA ARG A 29 19.23 -20.80 -1.75
C ARG A 29 19.15 -19.35 -1.20
N ARG A 30 17.96 -18.74 -1.23
CA ARG A 30 17.40 -17.90 -0.14
C ARG A 30 15.95 -17.41 -0.32
N PHE A 31 15.19 -17.95 -1.26
CA PHE A 31 13.76 -17.65 -1.35
C PHE A 31 12.98 -18.75 -0.63
N GLU A 32 12.18 -18.34 0.35
CA GLU A 32 11.18 -19.19 0.99
C GLU A 32 10.42 -19.95 -0.11
N LYS A 33 10.27 -21.26 0.08
CA LYS A 33 9.51 -22.12 -0.83
C LYS A 33 8.11 -21.51 -0.96
N GLU A 34 7.83 -20.80 -2.04
CA GLU A 34 6.55 -20.10 -2.23
C GLU A 34 5.43 -21.14 -2.13
N SER A 35 4.75 -21.16 -0.98
CA SER A 35 3.56 -21.95 -0.81
C SER A 35 2.52 -21.41 -1.78
N SER A 36 1.91 -22.28 -2.57
CA SER A 36 0.82 -21.88 -3.47
C SER A 36 -0.20 -21.04 -2.70
N LYS A 37 -0.50 -19.85 -3.21
CA LYS A 37 -1.43 -18.91 -2.59
C LYS A 37 -2.86 -19.28 -3.00
N PHE A 38 -3.76 -19.43 -2.04
CA PHE A 38 -5.17 -19.77 -2.30
C PHE A 38 -6.05 -18.57 -2.01
N PHE A 39 -7.04 -18.34 -2.86
CA PHE A 39 -8.07 -17.33 -2.65
C PHE A 39 -9.42 -18.01 -2.54
N ILE A 40 -10.17 -17.70 -1.49
CA ILE A 40 -11.53 -18.18 -1.25
C ILE A 40 -12.45 -16.97 -1.31
N ILE A 41 -13.44 -17.02 -2.19
CA ILE A 41 -14.45 -15.97 -2.32
C ILE A 41 -15.75 -16.50 -1.73
N VAL A 42 -16.31 -15.77 -0.77
CA VAL A 42 -17.59 -16.08 -0.14
C VAL A 42 -18.60 -15.02 -0.56
N GLU A 43 -19.47 -15.40 -1.49
CA GLU A 43 -20.52 -14.53 -2.04
C GLU A 43 -21.78 -14.52 -1.17
N GLY A 44 -22.46 -13.37 -1.12
CA GLY A 44 -23.78 -13.25 -0.52
C GLY A 44 -23.77 -13.21 1.01
N MET A 45 -22.62 -12.96 1.63
CA MET A 45 -22.47 -13.09 3.09
C MET A 45 -23.39 -12.11 3.84
N ASP A 46 -23.47 -10.85 3.40
CA ASP A 46 -24.30 -9.84 4.06
C ASP A 46 -25.78 -10.22 4.03
N HIS A 47 -26.26 -10.70 2.88
CA HIS A 47 -27.63 -11.20 2.73
C HIS A 47 -27.89 -12.42 3.62
N ALA A 48 -26.94 -13.36 3.69
CA ALA A 48 -27.04 -14.55 4.54
C ALA A 48 -27.08 -14.19 6.04
N LEU A 49 -26.26 -13.25 6.50
CA LEU A 49 -26.27 -12.78 7.89
C LEU A 49 -27.56 -12.04 8.24
N ILE A 50 -28.05 -11.19 7.33
CA ILE A 50 -29.33 -10.47 7.50
C ILE A 50 -30.48 -11.47 7.58
N GLU A 51 -30.51 -12.47 6.70
CA GLU A 51 -31.55 -13.50 6.69
C GLU A 51 -31.50 -14.36 7.95
N LEU A 52 -30.31 -14.74 8.41
CA LEU A 52 -30.12 -15.49 9.65
C LEU A 52 -30.63 -14.69 10.86
N LYS A 53 -30.34 -13.39 10.92
CA LYS A 53 -30.86 -12.49 11.96
C LYS A 53 -32.40 -12.40 11.91
N LYS A 54 -32.99 -12.24 10.72
CA LYS A 54 -34.46 -12.20 10.53
C LYS A 54 -35.14 -13.48 11.01
N ARG A 55 -34.62 -14.65 10.60
CA ARG A 55 -35.15 -15.98 10.98
C ARG A 55 -35.08 -16.21 12.49
N GLN A 56 -34.08 -15.67 13.17
CA GLN A 56 -33.95 -15.79 14.63
C GLN A 56 -34.90 -14.84 15.39
N THR A 57 -35.12 -13.62 14.91
CA THR A 57 -36.12 -12.71 15.50
C THR A 57 -37.53 -13.28 15.38
N GLN A 58 -37.89 -13.82 14.19
CA GLN A 58 -39.19 -14.46 13.98
C GLN A 58 -39.39 -15.70 14.88
N LYS A 59 -38.34 -16.49 15.10
CA LYS A 59 -38.40 -17.63 16.04
C LYS A 59 -38.53 -17.20 17.50
N LYS A 60 -37.99 -16.05 17.90
CA LYS A 60 -38.17 -15.50 19.26
C LYS A 60 -39.60 -15.02 19.50
N GLU A 61 -40.26 -14.46 18.49
CA GLU A 61 -41.67 -14.02 18.58
C GLU A 61 -42.65 -15.20 18.55
N SER A 62 -42.32 -16.31 17.86
CA SER A 62 -43.20 -17.49 17.80
C SER A 62 -43.02 -18.52 18.92
N THR A 63 -42.02 -18.38 19.79
CA THR A 63 -41.74 -19.32 20.92
C THR A 63 -42.11 -18.74 22.28
N LEU A 64 -43.33 -18.22 22.43
CA LEU A 64 -43.95 -18.05 23.75
C LEU A 64 -44.49 -19.38 24.33
N ASP A 65 -44.57 -20.45 23.52
CA ASP A 65 -45.00 -21.78 23.98
C ASP A 65 -43.94 -22.88 23.77
N LYS A 66 -43.47 -23.36 24.94
CA LYS A 66 -42.91 -24.68 25.32
C LYS A 66 -41.94 -25.45 24.40
N THR A 67 -40.80 -25.76 25.04
CA THR A 67 -39.93 -26.95 24.96
C THR A 67 -38.87 -27.08 23.84
N SER A 68 -37.61 -27.18 24.31
CA SER A 68 -36.34 -27.48 23.60
C SER A 68 -35.75 -26.36 22.72
N ARG A 69 -35.09 -25.39 23.36
CA ARG A 69 -34.24 -24.40 22.68
C ARG A 69 -32.86 -24.98 22.40
N THR A 70 -32.61 -25.49 21.20
CA THR A 70 -31.24 -25.43 20.63
C THR A 70 -30.98 -24.00 20.20
N THR A 71 -30.49 -23.17 21.12
CA THR A 71 -29.98 -21.83 20.81
C THR A 71 -28.67 -21.98 20.04
N PHE A 72 -28.73 -21.91 18.71
CA PHE A 72 -27.51 -21.74 17.92
C PHE A 72 -26.93 -20.35 18.24
N PRO A 73 -25.61 -20.23 18.50
CA PRO A 73 -24.97 -18.96 18.74
C PRO A 73 -25.19 -18.03 17.54
N MET A 74 -25.40 -16.75 17.82
CA MET A 74 -25.56 -15.73 16.78
C MET A 74 -24.20 -15.56 16.09
N ILE A 75 -24.09 -16.04 14.86
CA ILE A 75 -22.90 -15.82 14.03
C ILE A 75 -22.95 -14.38 13.54
N THR A 76 -21.93 -13.63 13.89
CA THR A 76 -21.73 -12.23 13.51
C THR A 76 -20.70 -12.13 12.38
N PHE A 77 -20.62 -10.93 11.81
CA PHE A 77 -19.58 -10.60 10.83
C PHE A 77 -18.16 -10.74 11.43
N ALA A 78 -18.00 -10.42 12.72
CA ALA A 78 -16.72 -10.55 13.42
C ALA A 78 -16.27 -12.02 13.51
N ASP A 79 -17.20 -12.92 13.83
CA ASP A 79 -16.91 -14.36 13.92
C ASP A 79 -16.45 -14.93 12.56
N LEU A 80 -17.04 -14.45 11.45
CA LEU A 80 -16.62 -14.86 10.11
C LEU A 80 -15.24 -14.32 9.74
N HIS A 81 -14.92 -13.09 10.15
CA HIS A 81 -13.57 -12.54 9.98
C HIS A 81 -12.53 -13.30 10.81
N GLU A 82 -12.86 -13.72 12.02
CA GLU A 82 -12.00 -14.53 12.87
C GLU A 82 -11.74 -15.91 12.22
N VAL A 83 -12.78 -16.56 11.69
CA VAL A 83 -12.63 -17.83 10.94
C VAL A 83 -11.77 -17.63 9.69
N ALA A 84 -11.96 -16.54 8.95
CA ALA A 84 -11.15 -16.22 7.78
C ALA A 84 -9.68 -15.98 8.15
N PHE A 85 -9.42 -15.30 9.27
CA PHE A 85 -8.07 -15.09 9.79
C PHE A 85 -7.42 -16.41 10.22
N GLN A 86 -8.15 -17.25 10.96
CA GLN A 86 -7.66 -18.56 11.37
C GLN A 86 -7.35 -19.44 10.15
N LEU A 87 -8.19 -19.40 9.11
CA LEU A 87 -7.93 -20.11 7.86
C LEU A 87 -6.67 -19.60 7.13
N PHE A 88 -6.42 -18.29 7.16
CA PHE A 88 -5.18 -17.74 6.65
C PHE A 88 -3.97 -18.24 7.45
N MET A 89 -4.05 -18.26 8.78
CA MET A 89 -2.97 -18.76 9.65
C MET A 89 -2.68 -20.25 9.44
N ASP A 90 -3.71 -21.07 9.30
CA ASP A 90 -3.55 -22.53 9.27
C ASP A 90 -3.18 -23.05 7.88
N VAL A 91 -3.70 -22.44 6.81
CA VAL A 91 -3.52 -22.94 5.44
C VAL A 91 -3.11 -21.88 4.43
N GLY A 92 -2.91 -20.62 4.81
CA GLY A 92 -2.49 -19.55 3.90
C GLY A 92 -3.55 -19.19 2.87
N ALA A 93 -4.83 -19.46 3.14
CA ALA A 93 -5.93 -19.10 2.24
C ALA A 93 -6.42 -17.68 2.53
N HIS A 94 -6.33 -16.82 1.51
CA HIS A 94 -6.88 -15.47 1.54
C HIS A 94 -8.37 -15.52 1.30
N THR A 95 -9.16 -15.02 2.24
CA THR A 95 -10.62 -14.99 2.12
C THR A 95 -11.11 -13.60 1.74
N LYS A 96 -11.96 -13.51 0.72
CA LYS A 96 -12.68 -12.29 0.34
C LYS A 96 -14.19 -12.53 0.46
N PHE A 97 -14.85 -11.67 1.21
CA PHE A 97 -16.31 -11.64 1.26
C PHE A 97 -16.85 -10.66 0.21
N THR A 98 -17.88 -11.07 -0.52
CA THR A 98 -18.58 -10.26 -1.52
C THR A 98 -20.09 -10.27 -1.24
N SER A 99 -20.77 -9.17 -1.56
CA SER A 99 -22.20 -9.00 -1.33
C SER A 99 -23.06 -9.74 -2.35
N ASP A 100 -22.61 -9.77 -3.60
CA ASP A 100 -23.36 -10.20 -4.77
C ASP A 100 -22.43 -10.65 -5.90
N LEU A 101 -23.03 -11.15 -6.98
CA LEU A 101 -22.34 -11.66 -8.16
C LEU A 101 -21.48 -10.59 -8.85
N ASP A 102 -21.95 -9.33 -8.91
CA ASP A 102 -21.23 -8.25 -9.56
C ASP A 102 -19.95 -7.90 -8.77
N ALA A 103 -20.03 -7.86 -7.44
CA ALA A 103 -18.89 -7.69 -6.56
C ALA A 103 -17.89 -8.85 -6.67
N THR A 104 -18.39 -10.10 -6.79
CA THR A 104 -17.56 -11.29 -7.07
C THR A 104 -16.83 -11.15 -8.40
N ALA A 105 -17.54 -10.82 -9.49
CA ALA A 105 -16.96 -10.67 -10.82
C ALA A 105 -15.90 -9.55 -10.87
N ASN A 106 -16.18 -8.40 -10.25
CA ASN A 106 -15.24 -7.29 -10.15
C ASN A 106 -13.96 -7.69 -9.40
N TYR A 107 -14.10 -8.43 -8.28
CA TYR A 107 -12.94 -8.90 -7.53
C TYR A 107 -12.11 -9.91 -8.32
N ILE A 108 -12.76 -10.84 -9.05
CA ILE A 108 -12.05 -11.79 -9.93
C ILE A 108 -11.32 -11.06 -11.06
N ALA A 109 -11.92 -10.04 -11.67
CA ALA A 109 -11.29 -9.23 -12.70
C ALA A 109 -10.04 -8.51 -12.17
N LEU A 110 -10.12 -7.93 -10.96
CA LEU A 110 -8.97 -7.34 -10.28
C LEU A 110 -7.89 -8.38 -9.99
N LEU A 111 -8.25 -9.52 -9.40
CA LEU A 111 -7.31 -10.59 -9.08
C LEU A 111 -6.60 -11.10 -10.32
N THR A 112 -7.33 -11.27 -11.42
CA THR A 112 -6.78 -11.72 -12.71
C THR A 112 -5.80 -10.71 -13.27
N ARG A 113 -6.16 -9.42 -13.25
CA ARG A 113 -5.27 -8.34 -13.68
C ARG A 113 -3.98 -8.32 -12.86
N GLU A 114 -4.10 -8.36 -11.54
CA GLU A 114 -2.93 -8.32 -10.66
C GLU A 114 -2.06 -9.58 -10.79
N LEU A 115 -2.66 -10.75 -11.05
CA LEU A 115 -1.91 -11.97 -11.36
C LEU A 115 -1.10 -11.82 -12.65
N VAL A 116 -1.70 -11.25 -13.70
CA VAL A 116 -1.00 -10.99 -14.97
C VAL A 116 0.14 -10.00 -14.75
N VAL A 117 -0.11 -8.88 -14.06
CA VAL A 117 0.93 -7.90 -13.73
C VAL A 117 2.08 -8.55 -12.95
N ALA A 118 1.76 -9.30 -11.89
CA ALA A 118 2.76 -10.00 -11.09
C ALA A 118 3.57 -11.01 -11.92
N SER A 119 2.92 -11.76 -12.82
CA SER A 119 3.60 -12.73 -13.70
C SER A 119 4.48 -12.09 -14.77
N SER A 120 4.19 -10.85 -15.15
CA SER A 120 4.92 -10.11 -16.19
C SER A 120 6.19 -9.44 -15.67
N ARG A 121 6.37 -9.35 -14.35
CA ARG A 121 7.55 -8.73 -13.73
C ARG A 121 8.76 -9.64 -13.86
N ALA A 122 9.88 -9.07 -14.29
CA ALA A 122 11.11 -9.82 -14.55
C ALA A 122 11.92 -10.09 -13.28
N SER A 123 11.75 -9.28 -12.22
CA SER A 123 12.46 -9.50 -10.95
C SER A 123 11.79 -8.83 -9.75
N ALA A 124 12.12 -9.30 -8.54
CA ALA A 124 11.74 -8.67 -7.27
C ALA A 124 12.29 -7.23 -7.12
N LEU A 125 13.31 -6.85 -7.89
CA LEU A 125 13.84 -5.48 -7.89
C LEU A 125 12.87 -4.50 -8.56
N GLU A 126 12.11 -4.94 -9.57
CA GLU A 126 11.07 -4.12 -10.20
C GLU A 126 9.94 -3.80 -9.22
N GLU A 127 9.59 -4.72 -8.31
CA GLU A 127 8.62 -4.47 -7.24
C GLU A 127 9.07 -3.34 -6.30
N SER A 128 10.36 -3.29 -5.95
CA SER A 128 10.91 -2.22 -5.12
C SER A 128 10.88 -0.85 -5.82
N LEU A 129 11.04 -0.81 -7.15
CA LEU A 129 11.01 0.44 -7.92
C LEU A 129 9.57 0.89 -8.21
N GLU A 130 8.64 -0.05 -8.38
CA GLU A 130 7.21 0.24 -8.54
C GLU A 130 6.53 0.63 -7.22
N ALA A 131 7.07 0.22 -6.08
CA ALA A 131 6.61 0.65 -4.75
C ALA A 131 6.88 2.14 -4.46
N VAL A 132 7.68 2.82 -5.29
CA VAL A 132 7.90 4.26 -5.17
C VAL A 132 6.62 5.00 -5.56
N PRO A 133 6.04 5.84 -4.67
CA PRO A 133 4.84 6.61 -4.98
C PRO A 133 5.00 7.40 -6.27
N ARG A 134 4.06 7.22 -7.21
CA ARG A 134 4.02 8.03 -8.43
C ARG A 134 3.42 9.40 -8.10
N TYR A 135 4.27 10.41 -8.00
CA TYR A 135 3.84 11.79 -7.77
C TYR A 135 3.16 12.36 -9.02
N ASN A 136 1.83 12.44 -9.00
CA ASN A 136 1.03 13.12 -10.00
C ASN A 136 1.05 14.63 -9.73
N SER A 137 2.10 15.36 -10.13
CA SER A 137 2.05 16.82 -9.92
C SER A 137 1.12 17.49 -10.93
N PHE A 138 0.15 18.27 -10.44
CA PHE A 138 -0.39 19.45 -11.10
C PHE A 138 -0.95 20.44 -10.06
N ARG A 139 -0.17 21.50 -9.78
CA ARG A 139 -0.56 22.88 -10.04
C ARG A 139 0.68 23.76 -10.22
N VAL A 140 0.53 24.72 -11.12
CA VAL A 140 1.57 25.66 -11.57
C VAL A 140 1.15 27.04 -11.15
N THR A 141 1.95 27.65 -10.26
CA THR A 141 1.87 29.01 -9.71
C THR A 141 0.51 29.43 -9.12
N HIS A 142 0.50 30.34 -8.15
CA HIS A 142 -0.73 30.99 -7.68
C HIS A 142 -1.50 31.74 -8.80
N THR A 143 -0.89 31.93 -9.98
CA THR A 143 -1.42 32.63 -11.15
C THR A 143 -1.99 31.72 -12.24
N GLY A 144 -1.99 30.39 -12.05
CA GLY A 144 -2.68 29.44 -12.95
C GLY A 144 -2.02 29.22 -14.32
N ALA A 145 -0.74 29.57 -14.48
CA ALA A 145 -0.06 29.44 -15.77
C ALA A 145 0.63 28.09 -15.89
N THR A 146 -0.02 27.07 -16.48
CA THR A 146 0.52 25.72 -16.70
C THR A 146 1.66 25.60 -17.73
N ALA A 147 2.49 26.63 -17.93
CA ALA A 147 3.22 26.80 -19.18
C ALA A 147 4.60 26.15 -19.27
N SER A 148 5.29 25.83 -18.16
CA SER A 148 6.66 25.29 -18.21
C SER A 148 6.73 23.83 -17.75
N ALA A 149 6.91 22.91 -18.70
CA ALA A 149 7.19 21.50 -18.40
C ALA A 149 8.41 21.34 -17.47
N CYS A 150 9.40 22.22 -17.59
CA CYS A 150 10.59 22.23 -16.74
C CYS A 150 10.27 22.60 -15.29
N ALA A 151 9.37 23.56 -15.06
CA ALA A 151 8.94 23.92 -13.70
C ALA A 151 8.17 22.77 -13.03
N ASN A 152 7.31 22.08 -13.78
CA ASN A 152 6.61 20.89 -13.30
C ASN A 152 7.57 19.73 -12.97
N ALA A 153 8.55 19.49 -13.84
CA ALA A 153 9.57 18.48 -13.58
C ALA A 153 10.37 18.81 -12.32
N TRP A 154 10.76 20.07 -12.15
CA TRP A 154 11.50 20.52 -10.98
C TRP A 154 10.68 20.37 -9.69
N LEU A 155 9.39 20.73 -9.71
CA LEU A 155 8.48 20.55 -8.58
C LEU A 155 8.35 19.06 -8.19
N ARG A 156 8.23 18.15 -9.18
CA ARG A 156 8.24 16.69 -8.92
C ARG A 156 9.54 16.22 -8.29
N MET A 157 10.69 16.70 -8.77
CA MET A 157 11.99 16.34 -8.19
C MET A 157 12.08 16.76 -6.72
N LEU A 158 11.53 17.92 -6.35
CA LEU A 158 11.48 18.39 -4.96
C LEU A 158 10.56 17.51 -4.09
N GLN A 159 9.41 17.08 -4.60
CA GLN A 159 8.45 16.23 -3.87
C GLN A 159 8.95 14.80 -3.58
N VAL A 160 9.95 14.32 -4.33
CA VAL A 160 10.60 13.03 -4.05
C VAL A 160 11.39 13.08 -2.73
N ILE A 161 11.74 14.26 -2.23
CA ILE A 161 12.49 14.42 -0.98
C ILE A 161 11.57 14.18 0.22
N PRO A 162 11.88 13.23 1.12
CA PRO A 162 11.03 12.92 2.26
C PRO A 162 10.75 14.16 3.15
N GLY A 163 9.47 14.44 3.38
CA GLY A 163 9.02 15.58 4.20
C GLY A 163 8.80 16.90 3.43
N VAL A 164 9.03 16.90 2.11
CA VAL A 164 8.64 17.99 1.21
C VAL A 164 7.21 17.73 0.70
N SER A 165 6.25 18.50 1.21
CA SER A 165 4.88 18.51 0.65
C SER A 165 4.83 19.33 -0.63
N GLU A 166 3.69 19.29 -1.32
CA GLU A 166 3.45 20.09 -2.52
C GLU A 166 3.61 21.60 -2.26
N GLU A 167 3.07 22.10 -1.16
CA GLU A 167 3.15 23.51 -0.79
C GLU A 167 4.58 23.94 -0.50
N LYS A 168 5.36 23.10 0.18
CA LYS A 168 6.79 23.36 0.44
C LYS A 168 7.60 23.35 -0.85
N ALA A 169 7.32 22.42 -1.76
CA ALA A 169 7.95 22.38 -3.08
C ALA A 169 7.61 23.64 -3.89
N GLN A 170 6.37 24.12 -3.84
CA GLN A 170 5.97 25.36 -4.50
C GLN A 170 6.70 26.58 -3.92
N CYS A 171 6.81 26.71 -2.59
CA CYS A 171 7.57 27.81 -2.00
C CYS A 171 9.06 27.78 -2.39
N LEU A 172 9.66 26.59 -2.47
CA LEU A 172 11.03 26.45 -2.98
C LEU A 172 11.13 26.85 -4.45
N LEU A 173 10.16 26.47 -5.28
CA LEU A 173 10.10 26.87 -6.69
C LEU A 173 10.00 28.40 -6.84
N ASP A 174 9.21 29.06 -5.99
CA ASP A 174 9.05 30.52 -6.03
C ASP A 174 10.37 31.27 -5.72
N HIS A 175 11.21 30.71 -4.82
CA HIS A 175 12.54 31.26 -4.51
C HIS A 175 13.64 30.80 -5.46
N PHE A 176 13.55 29.56 -5.93
CA PHE A 176 14.50 28.91 -6.82
C PHE A 176 13.75 28.27 -8.00
N PRO A 177 13.46 29.08 -9.05
CA PRO A 177 12.60 28.65 -10.16
C PRO A 177 13.13 27.48 -10.97
N THR A 178 14.41 27.15 -10.81
CA THR A 178 15.07 26.06 -11.53
C THR A 178 16.02 25.31 -10.59
N PHE A 179 16.32 24.06 -10.94
CA PHE A 179 17.40 23.31 -10.30
C PHE A 179 18.73 24.11 -10.29
N ASN A 180 19.07 24.74 -11.41
CA ASN A 180 20.31 25.50 -11.54
C ASN A 180 20.39 26.71 -10.59
N SER A 181 19.29 27.41 -10.34
CA SER A 181 19.31 28.55 -9.41
C SER A 181 19.54 28.11 -7.97
N LEU A 182 18.97 26.98 -7.55
CA LEU A 182 19.27 26.37 -6.25
C LEU A 182 20.73 25.91 -6.16
N MET A 183 21.21 25.20 -7.18
CA MET A 183 22.59 24.71 -7.19
C MET A 183 23.63 25.82 -7.22
N HIS A 184 23.35 26.93 -7.92
CA HIS A 184 24.22 28.10 -7.90
C HIS A 184 24.33 28.67 -6.48
N ALA A 185 23.22 28.76 -5.75
CA ALA A 185 23.22 29.23 -4.37
C ALA A 185 23.98 28.27 -3.42
N TYR A 186 23.85 26.94 -3.60
CA TYR A 186 24.65 25.97 -2.84
C TYR A 186 26.15 25.99 -3.21
N ARG A 187 26.51 26.41 -4.42
CA ARG A 187 27.91 26.48 -4.87
C ARG A 187 28.62 27.78 -4.51
N ASP A 188 27.95 28.73 -3.87
CA ASP A 188 28.59 29.98 -3.43
C ASP A 188 29.81 29.67 -2.53
N PRO A 189 31.03 30.07 -2.91
CA PRO A 189 32.24 29.82 -2.12
C PRO A 189 32.29 30.64 -0.83
N LYS A 190 31.47 31.69 -0.71
CA LYS A 190 31.43 32.55 0.49
C LYS A 190 30.66 31.92 1.64
N LEU A 191 29.85 30.89 1.36
CA LEU A 191 29.04 30.21 2.36
C LEU A 191 29.78 28.99 2.92
N SER A 192 29.78 28.85 4.24
CA SER A 192 30.23 27.64 4.91
C SER A 192 29.26 26.47 4.68
N ARG A 193 29.70 25.22 4.94
CA ARG A 193 28.86 24.02 4.78
C ARG A 193 27.57 24.10 5.62
N THR A 194 27.64 24.64 6.83
CA THR A 194 26.47 24.79 7.71
C THR A 194 25.49 25.82 7.18
N GLN A 195 25.98 26.94 6.62
CA GLN A 195 25.12 27.94 5.98
C GLN A 195 24.44 27.39 4.72
N LYS A 196 25.15 26.56 3.94
CA LYS A 196 24.57 25.86 2.79
C LYS A 196 23.48 24.87 3.22
N GLN A 197 23.73 24.12 4.28
CA GLN A 197 22.76 23.21 4.86
C GLN A 197 21.49 23.90 5.36
N ASP A 198 21.58 25.12 5.87
CA ASP A 198 20.44 25.89 6.39
C ASP A 198 19.86 26.88 5.34
N LEU A 199 20.36 26.89 4.10
CA LEU A 199 20.05 27.90 3.05
C LEU A 199 18.56 28.05 2.73
N VAL A 200 17.79 26.98 2.85
CA VAL A 200 16.36 26.94 2.50
C VAL A 200 15.46 26.78 3.72
N ALA A 201 16.01 26.84 4.93
CA ALA A 201 15.28 26.55 6.15
C ALA A 201 14.13 27.53 6.44
N ASP A 202 14.22 28.76 5.94
CA ASP A 202 13.24 29.84 6.07
C ASP A 202 12.33 30.00 4.84
N LYS A 203 12.49 29.16 3.80
CA LYS A 203 11.79 29.25 2.50
C LYS A 203 10.72 28.18 2.32
N LEU A 204 10.35 27.47 3.39
CA LEU A 204 9.52 26.26 3.36
C LEU A 204 8.12 26.51 3.95
N HIS A 205 7.40 27.52 3.43
CA HIS A 205 5.98 27.89 3.69
C HIS A 205 5.54 28.12 5.15
N ASP A 206 6.32 27.70 6.14
CA ASP A 206 5.99 27.73 7.55
C ASP A 206 6.67 28.95 8.20
N ALA A 207 5.97 29.61 9.11
CA ALA A 207 6.54 30.70 9.93
C ALA A 207 7.70 30.20 10.81
N ARG A 208 7.90 28.87 10.89
CA ARG A 208 8.98 28.20 11.60
C ARG A 208 10.12 27.81 10.67
N ILE A 209 11.34 28.08 11.13
CA ILE A 209 12.57 27.66 10.45
C ILE A 209 12.69 26.13 10.47
N GLN A 210 12.73 25.49 9.30
CA GLN A 210 12.79 24.04 9.12
C GLN A 210 14.22 23.55 8.80
N ARG A 211 15.17 23.75 9.72
CA ARG A 211 16.60 23.39 9.50
C ARG A 211 16.83 21.92 9.17
N ALA A 212 16.08 21.01 9.80
CA ALA A 212 16.20 19.57 9.54
C ALA A 212 15.83 19.22 8.09
N LEU A 213 14.75 19.83 7.56
CA LEU A 213 14.33 19.62 6.19
C LEU A 213 15.30 20.28 5.20
N SER A 214 15.79 21.50 5.51
CA SER A 214 16.83 22.17 4.71
C SER A 214 18.10 21.31 4.57
N LYS A 215 18.58 20.74 5.69
CA LYS A 215 19.73 19.82 5.70
C LYS A 215 19.49 18.60 4.81
N ARG A 216 18.29 18.02 4.88
CA ARG A 216 17.92 16.88 4.03
C ARG A 216 17.93 17.26 2.55
N ILE A 217 17.33 18.39 2.18
CA ILE A 217 17.33 18.91 0.81
C ILE A 217 18.77 19.12 0.31
N TYR A 218 19.63 19.73 1.12
CA TYR A 218 21.05 19.90 0.79
C TYR A 218 21.73 18.55 0.56
N THR A 219 21.52 17.57 1.44
CA THR A 219 22.13 16.24 1.35
C THR A 219 21.73 15.54 0.06
N VAL A 220 20.43 15.56 -0.31
CA VAL A 220 19.94 14.94 -1.55
C VAL A 220 20.63 15.49 -2.80
N PHE A 221 20.94 16.78 -2.85
CA PHE A 221 21.50 17.42 -4.05
C PHE A 221 23.03 17.58 -4.05
N CYS A 222 23.67 17.55 -2.89
CA CYS A 222 25.09 17.91 -2.74
C CYS A 222 25.95 16.82 -2.09
N GLU A 223 25.37 15.77 -1.52
CA GLU A 223 26.15 14.68 -0.93
C GLU A 223 26.63 13.73 -2.03
N GLU A 224 27.94 13.47 -2.08
CA GLU A 224 28.56 12.63 -3.10
C GLU A 224 28.53 11.14 -2.74
N ASN A 225 28.30 10.83 -1.46
CA ASN A 225 28.22 9.46 -0.96
C ASN A 225 26.76 8.94 -0.99
N PRO A 226 26.43 7.97 -1.87
CA PRO A 226 25.07 7.44 -1.98
C PRO A 226 24.59 6.73 -0.71
N GLU A 227 25.49 6.12 0.08
CA GLU A 227 25.14 5.42 1.32
C GLU A 227 24.66 6.37 2.42
N ALA A 228 25.11 7.63 2.39
CA ALA A 228 24.64 8.65 3.33
C ALA A 228 23.16 9.00 3.08
N LEU A 229 22.66 8.86 1.85
CA LEU A 229 21.28 9.19 1.47
C LEU A 229 20.27 8.17 1.99
N ILE A 230 20.64 6.89 2.07
CA ILE A 230 19.77 5.81 2.53
C ILE A 230 19.44 6.00 4.02
N SER A 231 20.41 6.45 4.83
CA SER A 231 20.25 6.72 6.26
C SER A 231 19.39 7.95 6.59
N ALA A 232 19.37 8.96 5.71
CA ALA A 232 18.56 10.18 5.91
C ALA A 232 17.05 9.97 5.63
N THR A 233 16.73 8.89 4.91
CA THR A 233 15.40 8.53 4.41
C THR A 233 14.70 7.53 5.36
N THR A 234 15.43 6.85 6.24
CA THR A 234 14.93 5.74 7.09
C THR A 234 14.22 6.15 8.39
N HIS A 235 13.70 7.38 8.50
CA HIS A 235 12.97 7.79 9.71
C HIS A 235 11.45 7.80 9.52
N LYS A 236 10.84 6.79 10.17
CA LYS A 236 9.44 6.59 10.60
C LYS A 236 8.43 6.24 9.49
N ILE A 237 8.24 4.93 9.30
CA ILE A 237 6.90 4.33 9.14
C ILE A 237 6.28 4.28 10.54
#